data_AF-A0A7S0QK43-F1
#
_entry.id   AF-A0A7S0QK43-F1
#
_cell.length_a   1.000
_cell.length_b   1.000
_cell.length_c   1.000
_cell.angle_alpha   90.00
_cell.angle_beta   90.00
_cell.angle_gamma   90.00
#
_symmetry.space_group_name_H-M   'P 1'
#
loop_
_entity.id
_entity.type
_entity.pdbx_description
1 polymer ?
#
loop_
_entity_poly.entity_id
_entity_poly.type
_entity_poly.pdbx_seq_one_letter_code
_entity_poly.pdbx_strand_id
1 'polypeptide(L)'
;KQWYGVSGDRAEELERAMRDYAPELFEQQPDLLSHLVTMISPATLVEQGVPTCRLSQRAGEFVVTMPRAYHGGFNHGFNVAESCNVALPPWLPWGAQADDRYRAAARPQVFS
;
A
#
# COMPACT_ATOMS: atom_id res chain seq x y z
N LYS A 1 2.58 12.20 12.48
CA LYS A 1 2.95 10.97 11.73
C LYS A 1 3.25 11.33 10.28
N GLN A 2 4.41 10.94 9.75
CA GLN A 2 4.74 11.12 8.34
C GLN A 2 4.15 9.96 7.54
N TRP A 3 3.51 10.28 6.42
CA TRP A 3 2.95 9.32 5.48
C TRP A 3 3.52 9.54 4.08
N TYR A 4 3.63 8.44 3.35
CA TYR A 4 3.92 8.37 1.92
C TYR A 4 2.85 7.50 1.28
N GLY A 5 2.36 7.89 0.10
CA GLY A 5 1.30 7.19 -0.59
C GLY A 5 1.56 7.08 -2.08
N VAL A 6 1.09 5.96 -2.66
CA VAL A 6 0.98 5.77 -4.11
C VAL A 6 -0.46 5.45 -4.42
N SER A 7 -1.02 6.15 -5.40
CA SER A 7 -2.43 6.02 -5.77
C SER A 7 -2.74 4.62 -6.30
N GLY A 8 -3.97 4.16 -6.11
CA GLY A 8 -4.40 2.80 -6.47
C GLY A 8 -4.35 2.51 -7.97
N ASP A 9 -4.46 3.53 -8.82
CA ASP A 9 -4.26 3.44 -10.29
C ASP A 9 -2.79 3.24 -10.67
N ARG A 10 -1.85 3.56 -9.78
CA ARG A 10 -0.39 3.37 -9.93
C ARG A 10 0.14 2.16 -9.17
N ALA A 11 -0.75 1.33 -8.61
CA ALA A 11 -0.39 0.16 -7.83
C ALA A 11 0.56 -0.80 -8.58
N GLU A 12 0.27 -1.10 -9.84
CA GLU A 12 1.13 -1.99 -10.65
C GLU A 12 2.50 -1.41 -10.96
N GLU A 13 2.61 -0.09 -11.08
CA GLU A 13 3.88 0.60 -11.28
C GLU A 13 4.75 0.46 -10.02
N LEU A 14 4.15 0.62 -8.83
CA LEU A 14 4.82 0.35 -7.56
C LEU A 14 5.23 -1.13 -7.43
N GLU A 15 4.31 -2.07 -7.67
CA GLU A 15 4.60 -3.50 -7.53
C GLU A 15 5.76 -3.93 -8.46
N ARG A 16 5.84 -3.36 -9.67
CA ARG A 16 6.97 -3.57 -10.59
C ARG A 16 8.25 -2.94 -10.05
N ALA A 17 8.22 -1.67 -9.64
CA ALA A 17 9.35 -0.98 -9.03
C ALA A 17 9.93 -1.74 -7.83
N MET A 18 9.07 -2.32 -6.98
CA MET A 18 9.48 -3.15 -5.85
C MET A 18 10.17 -4.44 -6.29
N ARG A 19 9.64 -5.13 -7.31
CA ARG A 19 10.26 -6.32 -7.89
C ARG A 19 11.62 -6.03 -8.50
N ASP A 20 11.73 -4.93 -9.23
CA ASP A 20 12.99 -4.51 -9.86
C ASP A 20 14.04 -4.09 -8.82
N TYR A 21 13.60 -3.52 -7.69
CA TYR A 21 14.50 -3.09 -6.61
C TYR A 21 15.06 -4.25 -5.79
N ALA A 22 14.29 -5.32 -5.59
CA ALA A 22 14.68 -6.46 -4.76
C ALA A 22 14.32 -7.83 -5.39
N PRO A 23 14.84 -8.14 -6.59
CA PRO A 23 14.42 -9.32 -7.35
C PRO A 23 14.64 -10.63 -6.59
N GLU A 24 15.80 -10.79 -5.93
CA GLU A 24 16.13 -11.98 -5.15
C GLU A 24 15.14 -12.21 -3.99
N LEU A 25 14.65 -11.13 -3.37
CA LEU A 25 13.69 -11.22 -2.26
C LEU A 25 12.32 -11.69 -2.75
N PHE A 26 11.92 -11.28 -3.96
CA PHE A 26 10.69 -11.74 -4.61
C PHE A 26 10.77 -13.16 -5.17
N GLU A 27 11.96 -13.62 -5.57
CA GLU A 27 12.18 -15.01 -5.94
C GLU A 27 12.04 -15.94 -4.73
N GLN A 28 12.55 -15.51 -3.56
CA GLN A 28 12.42 -16.26 -2.31
C GLN A 28 11.02 -16.21 -1.72
N GLN A 29 10.33 -15.07 -1.86
CA GLN A 29 8.99 -14.82 -1.33
C GLN A 29 8.10 -14.13 -2.38
N PRO A 30 7.45 -14.90 -3.26
CA PRO A 30 6.58 -14.34 -4.31
C PRO A 30 5.40 -13.51 -3.77
N ASP A 31 5.00 -13.76 -2.53
CA ASP A 31 3.92 -13.08 -1.80
C ASP A 31 4.40 -11.87 -0.98
N LEU A 32 5.67 -11.46 -1.08
CA LEU A 32 6.27 -10.38 -0.29
C LEU A 32 5.49 -9.06 -0.35
N LEU A 33 4.87 -8.72 -1.49
CA LEU A 33 4.03 -7.52 -1.64
C LEU A 33 2.80 -7.53 -0.73
N SER A 34 2.38 -8.70 -0.27
CA SER A 34 1.28 -8.88 0.67
C SER A 34 1.74 -8.81 2.13
N HIS A 35 3.05 -8.78 2.37
CA HIS A 35 3.66 -8.71 3.70
C HIS A 35 4.09 -7.26 4.02
N LEU A 36 3.74 -6.78 5.22
CA LEU A 36 4.00 -5.41 5.68
C LEU A 36 5.45 -5.17 6.13
N VAL A 37 6.44 -5.79 5.47
CA VAL A 37 7.82 -5.85 5.98
C VAL A 37 8.83 -5.05 5.18
N THR A 38 8.49 -4.61 3.95
CA THR A 38 9.45 -3.95 3.06
C THR A 38 9.15 -2.46 2.92
N MET A 39 10.14 -1.62 3.24
CA MET A 39 10.10 -0.19 2.93
C MET A 39 11.11 0.15 1.84
N ILE A 40 10.64 0.80 0.78
CA ILE A 40 11.48 1.42 -0.24
C ILE A 40 11.49 2.92 -0.03
N SER A 41 12.64 3.54 -0.24
CA SER A 41 12.75 5.00 -0.20
C SER A 41 11.79 5.63 -1.22
N PRO A 42 10.94 6.60 -0.81
CA PRO A 42 10.11 7.35 -1.75
C PRO A 42 10.92 8.02 -2.86
N ALA A 43 12.17 8.39 -2.60
CA ALA A 43 13.05 8.95 -3.63
C ALA A 43 13.34 7.94 -4.75
N THR A 44 13.65 6.69 -4.38
CA THR A 44 13.88 5.59 -5.34
C THR A 44 12.63 5.30 -6.17
N LEU A 45 11.44 5.33 -5.55
CA LEU A 45 10.18 5.16 -6.28
C LEU A 45 9.97 6.28 -7.31
N VAL A 46 10.24 7.54 -6.93
CA VAL A 46 10.14 8.68 -7.84
C VAL A 46 11.17 8.59 -8.98
N GLU A 47 12.40 8.17 -8.70
CA GLU A 47 13.44 7.93 -9.71
C GLU A 47 13.05 6.84 -10.71
N GLN A 48 12.31 5.82 -10.26
CA GLN A 48 11.73 4.77 -11.10
C GLN A 48 10.42 5.18 -11.79
N GLY A 49 10.01 6.45 -11.66
CA GLY A 49 8.83 7.01 -12.32
C GLY A 49 7.50 6.74 -11.61
N VAL A 50 7.51 6.21 -10.39
CA VAL A 50 6.29 5.93 -9.60
C VAL A 50 5.81 7.20 -8.90
N PRO A 51 4.62 7.74 -9.23
CA PRO A 51 4.11 8.95 -8.60
C PRO A 51 3.84 8.72 -7.11
N THR A 52 4.60 9.41 -6.25
CA THR A 52 4.52 9.26 -4.80
C THR A 52 4.15 10.58 -4.13
N CYS A 53 3.14 10.57 -3.28
CA CYS A 53 2.74 11.71 -2.46
C CYS A 53 3.26 11.57 -1.03
N ARG A 54 3.34 12.69 -0.31
CA ARG A 54 3.71 12.71 1.12
C ARG A 54 2.81 13.68 1.89
N LEU A 55 2.53 13.35 3.15
CA LEU A 55 1.83 14.25 4.07
C LEU A 55 2.32 14.08 5.51
N SER A 56 2.29 15.16 6.29
CA SER A 56 2.61 15.13 7.72
C SER A 56 1.33 15.32 8.53
N GLN A 57 0.79 14.22 9.05
CA GLN A 57 -0.40 14.21 9.90
C GLN A 57 -0.07 14.76 11.30
N ARG A 58 -0.83 15.77 11.74
CA ARG A 58 -0.82 16.35 13.08
C ARG A 58 -1.97 15.83 13.94
N ALA A 59 -1.93 16.14 15.24
CA ALA A 59 -2.98 15.77 16.17
C ALA A 59 -4.32 16.40 15.77
N GLY A 60 -5.41 15.62 15.81
CA GLY A 60 -6.74 16.05 15.39
C GLY A 60 -7.01 15.96 13.88
N GLU A 61 -6.03 15.56 13.06
CA GLU A 61 -6.21 15.38 11.62
C GLU A 61 -6.54 13.94 11.25
N PHE A 62 -7.45 13.79 10.27
CA PHE A 62 -7.73 12.51 9.63
C PHE A 62 -6.85 12.30 8.41
N VAL A 63 -6.48 11.04 8.16
CA VAL A 63 -5.85 10.59 6.91
C VAL A 63 -6.74 9.50 6.34
N VAL A 64 -7.14 9.67 5.07
CA VAL A 64 -7.98 8.71 4.36
C VAL A 64 -7.15 8.00 3.31
N THR A 65 -7.14 6.67 3.37
CA THR A 65 -6.48 5.82 2.36
C THR A 65 -7.53 5.28 1.40
N MET A 66 -7.34 5.56 0.12
CA MET A 66 -8.26 5.12 -0.94
C MET A 66 -8.06 3.62 -1.28
N PRO A 67 -9.05 2.97 -1.91
CA PRO A 67 -8.93 1.57 -2.31
C PRO A 67 -7.67 1.33 -3.16
N ARG A 68 -6.95 0.24 -2.86
CA ARG A 68 -5.70 -0.17 -3.52
C ARG A 68 -4.53 0.85 -3.42
N ALA A 69 -4.69 1.96 -2.70
CA ALA A 69 -3.60 2.91 -2.49
C ALA A 69 -2.58 2.33 -1.51
N TYR A 70 -1.34 2.17 -1.97
CA TYR A 70 -0.23 1.75 -1.14
C TYR A 70 0.20 2.92 -0.25
N HIS A 71 0.61 2.60 0.97
CA HIS A 71 1.07 3.61 1.92
C HIS A 71 2.12 3.06 2.87
N GLY A 72 3.04 3.94 3.26
CA GLY A 72 4.07 3.68 4.27
C GLY A 72 4.32 4.95 5.08
N GLY A 73 5.09 4.86 6.16
CA GLY A 73 5.33 6.03 6.99
C GLY A 73 6.04 5.73 8.30
N PHE A 74 6.28 6.79 9.07
CA PHE A 74 6.92 6.71 10.37
C PHE A 74 6.41 7.80 11.31
N ASN A 75 6.73 7.66 12.60
CA ASN A 75 6.35 8.62 13.62
C ASN A 75 7.53 9.55 13.95
N HIS A 76 7.28 10.86 14.05
CA HIS A 76 8.30 11.85 14.44
C HIS A 76 8.63 11.82 15.95
N GLY A 77 7.85 11.07 16.74
CA GLY A 77 7.95 10.97 18.18
C GLY A 77 6.77 10.20 18.75
N PHE A 78 6.68 10.13 20.07
CA PHE A 78 5.57 9.49 20.77
C PHE A 78 4.22 10.09 20.33
N ASN A 79 3.28 9.22 19.97
CA ASN A 79 1.91 9.61 19.66
C ASN A 79 0.96 8.41 19.83
N VAL A 80 -0.34 8.69 19.69
CA VAL A 80 -1.41 7.70 19.66
C VAL A 80 -2.25 7.95 18.42
N ALA A 81 -2.63 6.89 17.71
CA ALA A 81 -3.49 6.93 16.55
C ALA A 81 -4.45 5.73 16.58
N GLU A 82 -5.60 5.91 15.94
CA GLU A 82 -6.60 4.87 15.73
C GLU A 82 -6.95 4.81 14.24
N SER A 83 -7.29 3.62 13.73
CA SER A 83 -7.65 3.43 12.33
C SER A 83 -8.69 2.33 12.19
N CYS A 84 -9.62 2.50 11.25
CA CYS A 84 -10.58 1.48 10.85
C CYS A 84 -10.66 1.39 9.32
N ASN A 85 -11.09 0.24 8.82
CA ASN A 85 -11.44 0.06 7.41
C ASN A 85 -12.93 0.33 7.23
N VAL A 86 -13.29 1.03 6.15
CA VAL A 86 -14.69 1.33 5.79
C VAL A 86 -14.89 0.97 4.32
N ALA A 87 -16.04 0.36 4.02
CA ALA A 87 -16.46 0.03 2.66
C ALA A 87 -17.77 0.78 2.33
N LEU A 88 -17.70 1.77 1.44
CA LEU A 88 -18.86 2.47 0.89
C LEU A 88 -19.33 1.78 -0.40
N PRO A 89 -20.56 2.00 -0.90
CA PRO A 89 -21.03 1.34 -2.13
C PRO A 89 -20.07 1.44 -3.34
N PRO A 90 -19.38 2.57 -3.59
CA PRO A 90 -18.39 2.65 -4.67
C PRO A 90 -17.14 1.76 -4.50
N TRP A 91 -16.94 1.17 -3.31
CA TRP A 91 -15.85 0.22 -3.06
C TRP A 91 -16.12 -1.16 -3.69
N LEU A 92 -17.38 -1.54 -3.93
CA LEU A 92 -17.75 -2.89 -4.38
C LEU A 92 -16.97 -3.38 -5.61
N PRO A 93 -16.75 -2.56 -6.68
CA PRO A 93 -15.94 -3.00 -7.82
C PRO A 93 -14.48 -3.30 -7.45
N TRP A 94 -13.91 -2.55 -6.51
CA TRP A 94 -12.56 -2.79 -6.00
C TRP A 94 -12.49 -4.07 -5.17
N GLY A 95 -13.52 -4.35 -4.38
CA GLY A 95 -13.64 -5.61 -3.64
C GLY A 95 -13.65 -6.83 -4.56
N ALA A 96 -14.46 -6.80 -5.63
CA ALA A 96 -14.51 -7.88 -6.63
C ALA A 96 -13.16 -8.08 -7.33
N GLN A 97 -12.48 -7.00 -7.73
CA GLN A 97 -11.15 -7.08 -8.34
C GLN A 97 -10.09 -7.64 -7.37
N ALA A 98 -10.18 -7.27 -6.08
CA ALA A 98 -9.29 -7.80 -5.07
C ALA A 98 -9.52 -9.31 -4.86
N ASP A 99 -10.78 -9.76 -4.91
CA ASP A 99 -11.12 -11.18 -4.81
C ASP A 99 -10.51 -12.00 -5.95
N ASP A 100 -10.62 -11.52 -7.20
CA ASP A 100 -9.99 -12.18 -8.35
C ASP A 100 -8.46 -12.23 -8.22
N ARG A 101 -7.81 -11.14 -7.76
CA ARG A 101 -6.36 -11.11 -7.51
C ARG A 101 -5.95 -12.08 -6.41
N TYR A 102 -6.73 -12.17 -5.33
CA TYR A 102 -6.44 -13.07 -4.22
C TYR A 102 -6.62 -14.54 -4.62
N ARG A 103 -7.64 -14.88 -5.41
CA ARG A 103 -7.78 -16.22 -6.01
C ARG A 103 -6.57 -16.58 -6.87
N ALA A 104 -6.13 -15.67 -7.75
CA ALA A 104 -4.96 -15.88 -8.59
C ALA A 104 -3.66 -16.07 -7.78
N ALA A 105 -3.56 -15.40 -6.64
CA ALA A 105 -2.43 -15.51 -5.71
C ALA A 105 -2.58 -16.61 -4.63
N ALA A 106 -3.62 -17.44 -4.71
CA ALA A 106 -3.97 -18.44 -3.69
C ALA A 106 -4.02 -17.87 -2.25
N ARG A 107 -4.43 -16.60 -2.11
CA ARG A 107 -4.52 -15.89 -0.83
C ARG A 107 -5.92 -16.10 -0.22
N PRO A 108 -6.02 -16.49 1.07
CA PRO A 108 -7.32 -16.68 1.71
C PRO A 108 -8.06 -15.34 1.90
N GLN A 109 -9.39 -15.40 1.73
CA GLN A 109 -10.29 -14.28 2.00
C GLN A 109 -10.58 -14.13 3.50
N VAL A 110 -10.84 -12.90 3.93
CA VAL A 110 -11.22 -12.59 5.32
C VAL A 110 -12.74 -12.63 5.56
N PHE A 111 -13.55 -12.60 4.51
CA PHE A 111 -15.01 -12.76 4.53
C PHE A 111 -15.52 -13.22 3.15
N SER A 112 -16.82 -13.52 3.05
CA SER A 112 -17.52 -13.85 1.79
C SER A 112 -18.54 -12.80 1.42
#